data_AF-R6NIE1-F1
#
_entry.id   AF-R6NIE1-F1
#
_cell.length_a   1.000
_cell.length_b   1.000
_cell.length_c   1.000
_cell.angle_alpha   90.00
_cell.angle_beta   90.00
_cell.angle_gamma   90.00
#
_symmetry.space_group_name_H-M   'P 1'
#
loop_
_entity.id
_entity.type
_entity.pdbx_description
1 polymer ?
#
loop_
_entity_poly.entity_id
_entity_poly.type
_entity_poly.pdbx_seq_one_letter_code
_entity_poly.pdbx_strand_id
1 'polypeptide(L)' 'MKIIDTYKAGRYVSLILSEKLPFKPFNKVSVDGLIYTAVLVYEAKNEIAIIYDGKSDFKGKEISFLLE' A
#
# COMPACT_ATOMS: atom_id res chain seq x y z
N MET A 1 -1.47 4.07 9.70
CA MET A 1 -0.35 3.10 9.53
C MET A 1 0.71 3.76 8.66
N LYS A 2 2.00 3.58 8.93
CA LYS A 2 3.08 4.29 8.22
C LYS A 2 3.76 3.41 7.18
N ILE A 3 4.10 3.97 6.03
CA ILE A 3 4.91 3.30 5.01
C ILE A 3 6.39 3.46 5.39
N ILE A 4 7.08 2.37 5.68
CA ILE A 4 8.48 2.38 6.12
C ILE A 4 9.47 2.23 4.97
N ASP A 5 9.07 1.57 3.90
CA ASP A 5 9.89 1.44 2.70
C ASP A 5 9.04 1.09 1.49
N THR A 6 9.62 1.26 0.30
CA THR A 6 8.97 0.88 -0.95
C THR A 6 9.95 0.28 -1.93
N TYR A 7 9.43 -0.59 -2.81
CA TYR A 7 10.17 -1.02 -3.99
C TYR A 7 9.24 -1.12 -5.20
N LYS A 8 9.79 -0.92 -6.40
CA LYS A 8 9.04 -0.92 -7.65
C LYS A 8 9.26 -2.23 -8.41
N ALA A 9 8.17 -2.83 -8.87
CA ALA A 9 8.17 -4.01 -9.73
C ALA A 9 7.21 -3.78 -10.92
N GLY A 10 7.75 -3.37 -12.07
CA GLY A 10 6.94 -3.03 -13.24
C GLY A 10 5.95 -1.89 -12.95
N ARG A 11 4.65 -2.18 -13.09
CA ARG A 11 3.54 -1.22 -12.79
C ARG A 11 3.11 -1.18 -11.33
N TYR A 12 3.74 -2.01 -10.49
CA TYR A 12 3.40 -2.11 -9.08
C TYR A 12 4.45 -1.40 -8.24
N VAL A 13 3.98 -0.80 -7.16
CA VAL A 13 4.83 -0.36 -6.06
C VAL A 13 4.41 -1.14 -4.82
N SER A 14 5.34 -1.89 -4.25
CA SER A 14 5.15 -2.51 -2.95
C SER A 14 5.38 -1.49 -1.86
N LEU A 15 4.45 -1.44 -0.91
CA LEU A 15 4.48 -0.60 0.28
C LEU A 15 4.71 -1.51 1.48
N ILE A 16 5.88 -1.37 2.11
CA ILE A 16 6.19 -2.05 3.35
C ILE A 16 5.69 -1.17 4.49
N LEU A 17 4.83 -1.73 5.33
CA LEU A 17 4.11 -1.01 6.37
C LEU A 17 4.72 -1.26 7.76
N SER A 18 4.59 -0.27 8.63
CA SER A 18 5.05 -0.34 10.03
C SER A 18 4.30 -1.37 10.88
N GLU A 19 3.10 -1.77 10.45
CA GLU A 19 2.19 -2.63 11.19
C GLU A 19 1.61 -3.71 10.26
N LYS A 20 1.00 -4.74 10.85
CA LYS A 20 0.34 -5.81 10.09
C LYS A 20 -0.93 -5.31 9.41
N LEU A 21 -1.25 -5.91 8.27
CA LEU A 21 -2.47 -5.60 7.53
C LEU A 21 -3.73 -5.88 8.36
N PRO A 22 -4.81 -5.10 8.16
CA PRO A 22 -6.08 -5.38 8.81
C PRO A 22 -6.62 -6.75 8.36
N PHE A 23 -7.23 -7.49 9.29
CA PHE A 23 -7.88 -8.79 9.00
C PHE A 23 -9.19 -8.66 8.19
N LYS A 24 -9.57 -7.43 7.81
CA LYS A 24 -10.77 -7.16 7.02
C LYS A 24 -10.41 -7.06 5.54
N PRO A 25 -11.31 -7.47 4.63
CA PRO A 25 -11.09 -7.30 3.20
C PRO A 25 -11.00 -5.82 2.84
N PHE A 26 -10.09 -5.51 1.92
CA PHE A 26 -9.94 -4.20 1.28
C PHE A 26 -9.41 -4.42 -0.13
N ASN A 27 -9.79 -3.55 -1.06
CA ASN A 27 -9.23 -3.51 -2.42
C ASN A 27 -8.67 -2.14 -2.81
N LYS A 28 -8.81 -1.15 -1.91
CA LYS A 28 -8.35 0.22 -2.12
C LYS A 28 -7.67 0.76 -0.87
N VAL A 29 -6.67 1.60 -1.11
CA VAL A 29 -5.95 2.33 -0.07
C VAL A 29 -5.83 3.79 -0.46
N SER A 30 -5.76 4.65 0.55
CA SER A 30 -5.51 6.08 0.37
C SER A 30 -4.16 6.45 0.96
N VAL A 31 -3.35 7.18 0.18
CA VAL A 31 -2.08 7.79 0.62
C VAL A 31 -2.12 9.25 0.20
N ASP A 32 -1.96 10.19 1.14
CA ASP A 32 -2.11 11.63 0.92
C ASP A 32 -3.42 12.04 0.20
N GLY A 33 -4.51 11.32 0.45
CA GLY A 33 -5.80 11.57 -0.20
C GLY A 33 -5.93 11.01 -1.63
N LEU A 34 -4.87 10.43 -2.19
CA LEU A 34 -4.91 9.73 -3.48
C LEU A 34 -5.29 8.26 -3.26
N ILE A 35 -6.23 7.77 -4.07
CA ILE A 35 -6.77 6.42 -3.95
C ILE A 35 -6.08 5.50 -4.96
N TYR A 36 -5.60 4.36 -4.46
CA TYR A 36 -4.95 3.33 -5.25
C TYR A 36 -5.66 1.99 -5.11
N THR A 37 -5.70 1.22 -6.19
CA THR A 37 -6.10 -0.19 -6.14
C THR A 37 -5.00 -0.99 -5.46
N ALA A 38 -5.36 -1.69 -4.38
CA ALA A 38 -4.46 -2.54 -3.62
C ALA A 38 -4.54 -3.99 -4.08
N VAL A 39 -3.38 -4.64 -4.10
CA VAL A 39 -3.19 -6.06 -4.39
C VAL A 39 -2.42 -6.66 -3.21
N LEU A 40 -3.01 -7.65 -2.55
CA LEU A 40 -2.36 -8.33 -1.43
C LEU A 40 -1.16 -9.15 -1.92
N VAL A 41 -0.04 -9.04 -1.22
CA VAL A 41 1.12 -9.90 -1.40
C VAL A 41 0.95 -11.08 -0.45
N TYR A 42 0.51 -12.23 -0.98
CA TYR A 42 0.02 -13.37 -0.17
C TYR A 42 1.00 -13.90 0.90
N GLU A 43 2.30 -13.67 0.73
CA GLU A 43 3.33 -14.18 1.66
C GLU A 43 3.76 -13.17 2.73
N ALA A 44 3.34 -11.91 2.64
CA ALA A 44 3.81 -10.83 3.51
C ALA A 44 2.70 -10.24 4.39
N LYS A 45 2.93 -10.21 5.71
CA LYS A 45 1.91 -9.79 6.71
C LYS A 45 1.75 -8.27 6.84
N ASN A 46 2.68 -7.50 6.30
CA ASN A 46 2.75 -6.04 6.41
C ASN A 46 3.11 -5.39 5.06
N GLU A 47 2.83 -6.07 3.95
CA GLU A 47 3.16 -5.58 2.62
C GLU A 47 1.94 -5.63 1.70
N ILE A 48 1.77 -4.57 0.92
CA ILE A 48 0.77 -4.51 -0.14
C ILE A 48 1.40 -3.96 -1.40
N ALA A 49 0.94 -4.43 -2.55
CA ALA A 49 1.23 -3.80 -3.82
C ALA A 49 0.10 -2.84 -4.19
N ILE A 50 0.44 -1.70 -4.77
CA ILE A 50 -0.51 -0.80 -5.43
C ILE A 50 -0.19 -0.70 -6.92
N ILE A 51 -1.22 -0.56 -7.75
CA ILE A 51 -1.02 -0.22 -9.17
C ILE A 51 -0.68 1.26 -9.26
N TYR A 52 0.45 1.57 -9.89
CA TYR A 52 1.05 2.89 -9.81
C TYR A 52 1.43 3.46 -11.19
N ASP A 53 0.97 4.68 -11.49
CA ASP A 53 1.00 5.31 -12.82
C ASP A 53 2.02 6.44 -13.00
N GLY A 54 2.58 7.05 -11.93
CA GLY A 54 3.71 7.98 -12.09
C GLY A 54 4.00 8.94 -10.92
N LYS A 55 5.26 8.88 -10.44
CA LYS A 55 6.02 9.69 -9.44
C LYS A 55 5.33 10.28 -8.19
N SER A 56 5.53 9.60 -7.06
CA SER A 56 5.11 9.94 -5.70
C SER A 56 6.09 9.20 -4.80
N ASP A 57 6.78 9.94 -3.94
CA ASP A 57 7.42 9.33 -2.80
C ASP A 57 6.32 8.82 -1.87
N PHE A 58 6.48 7.61 -1.36
CA PHE A 58 5.55 6.95 -0.45
C PHE A 58 6.16 6.76 0.93
N LYS A 59 7.50 6.75 1.02
CA LYS A 59 8.19 6.45 2.26
C LYS A 59 7.91 7.54 3.28
N GLY A 60 7.57 7.12 4.49
CA GLY A 60 7.23 8.02 5.58
C GLY A 60 5.79 8.52 5.60
N LYS A 61 5.00 8.28 4.54
CA LYS A 61 3.60 8.70 4.46
C LYS A 61 2.68 7.79 5.24
N GLU A 62 1.51 8.31 5.56
CA GLU A 62 0.43 7.55 6.18
C GLU A 62 -0.44 6.89 5.12
N ILE A 63 -0.88 5.68 5.42
CA ILE A 63 -1.82 4.91 4.62
C ILE A 63 -3.10 4.62 5.39
N SER A 64 -4.22 4.73 4.69
CA SER A 64 -5.56 4.37 5.15
C SER A 64 -6.15 3.28 4.26
N PHE A 65 -6.79 2.29 4.86
CA PHE A 65 -7.46 1.20 4.16
C PHE A 65 -8.93 1.53 3.97
N LEU A 66 -9.40 1.48 2.73
CA LEU A 66 -10.81 1.67 2.41
C LEU A 66 -11.48 0.30 2.47
N LEU A 67 -12.25 0.09 3.54
CA LEU A 67 -13.01 -1.14 3.76
C LEU A 67 -14.22 -1.16 2.81
N GLU A 68 -14.54 -2.33 2.27
CA GLU A 68 -15.82 -2.60 1.61
C GLU A 68 -16.92 -2.94 2.62
#